data_AF-A0A370GZ25-F1
#
_entry.id   AF-A0A370GZ25-F1
#
_cell.length_a   1.000
_cell.length_b   1.000
_cell.length_c   1.000
_cell.angle_alpha   90.00
_cell.angle_beta   90.00
_cell.angle_gamma   90.00
#
_symmetry.space_group_name_H-M   'P 1'
#
loop_
_entity.id
_entity.type
_entity.pdbx_description
1 polymer ?
#
loop_
_entity_poly.entity_id
_entity_poly.type
_entity_poly.pdbx_seq_one_letter_code
_entity_poly.pdbx_strand_id
1 'polypeptide(L)'
;MHTRIKEVVEDVLKAFQLLEECPHLKPLVRIESDLAFRELNLVLEQFVRSEAQINQILKNYPGPEMGAIQCCLETILIFLNDRWECIQGTDAVYFHYPNSRINRACLLLAQHLATLLETHPYLLLMPSIKNLYKGELLERLLSLNFNEFIMSDDTHTFIEVGPCLNAADKSRTTTLFHTDGSEKKLTENETQRIINHSLEALYYYDVIEYSTQRLQMPIPPNSSNELFKALKEQKCHMKVSYGRKGNQKLAETILRKIKDPHELVDIMTSVLSKNEWRDFIGCISTETLARIMLEGDALAYCIQKSKNYTGDADHDRAILFCFSEIYWRQREKEGEHTTSAGWLPNYSKKWLSYNYTHSLVDYGKKWMGGYNKDEKKAAVEVLQSFLISDVELGGLPDYLKIKKKEAVEGALFEGDLGMIASQAGLIADPAYFQKRTTGLLSYFN
;
A
#
# COMPACT_ATOMS: atom_id res chain seq x y z
N MET A 1 37.04 7.54 16.62
CA MET A 1 36.22 6.92 15.54
C MET A 1 34.93 6.33 16.09
N HIS A 2 34.98 5.34 17.00
CA HIS A 2 33.80 4.81 17.70
C HIS A 2 32.85 5.92 18.22
N THR A 3 33.41 6.86 18.98
CA THR A 3 32.67 8.02 19.53
C THR A 3 31.94 8.79 18.44
N ARG A 4 32.60 9.03 17.30
CA ARG A 4 32.04 9.79 16.17
C ARG A 4 30.89 9.05 15.47
N ILE A 5 30.97 7.73 15.31
CA ILE A 5 29.89 6.94 14.69
C ILE A 5 28.68 6.90 15.62
N LYS A 6 28.91 6.70 16.92
CA LYS A 6 27.86 6.70 17.94
C LYS A 6 27.17 8.06 18.05
N GLU A 7 27.92 9.14 18.11
CA GLU A 7 27.39 10.52 18.10
C GLU A 7 26.50 10.77 16.88
N VAL A 8 26.94 10.33 15.68
CA VAL A 8 26.13 10.44 14.46
C VAL A 8 24.79 9.71 14.60
N VAL A 9 24.78 8.48 15.10
CA VAL A 9 23.54 7.71 15.25
C VAL A 9 22.63 8.29 16.33
N GLU A 10 23.20 8.75 17.44
CA GLU A 10 22.44 9.40 18.51
C GLU A 10 21.82 10.73 18.05
N ASP A 11 22.54 11.52 17.26
CA ASP A 11 22.02 12.77 16.71
C ASP A 11 20.93 12.53 15.67
N VAL A 12 21.05 11.48 14.85
CA VAL A 12 19.98 11.03 13.95
C VAL A 12 18.74 10.61 14.74
N LEU A 13 18.90 9.83 15.81
CA LEU A 13 17.78 9.42 16.67
C LEU A 13 17.08 10.61 17.33
N LYS A 14 17.83 11.63 17.78
CA LYS A 14 17.23 12.88 18.29
C LYS A 14 16.47 13.62 17.19
N ALA A 15 17.03 13.71 15.99
CA ALA A 15 16.37 14.35 14.85
C ALA A 15 15.07 13.64 14.45
N PHE A 16 15.02 12.31 14.59
CA PHE A 16 13.82 11.52 14.28
C PHE A 16 12.62 11.87 15.18
N GLN A 17 12.86 12.29 16.43
CA GLN A 17 11.80 12.74 17.34
C GLN A 17 11.09 14.01 16.86
N LEU A 18 11.72 14.77 15.96
CA LEU A 18 11.18 15.99 15.38
C LEU A 18 10.49 15.75 14.02
N LEU A 19 10.49 14.51 13.52
CA LEU A 19 9.88 14.19 12.24
C LEU A 19 8.38 13.97 12.41
N GLU A 20 7.60 14.87 11.83
CA GLU A 20 6.15 14.74 11.73
C GLU A 20 5.74 13.90 10.51
N GLU A 21 4.58 13.26 10.62
CA GLU A 21 3.97 12.58 9.50
C GLU A 21 3.39 13.56 8.48
N CYS A 22 3.49 13.20 7.20
CA CYS A 22 2.85 13.96 6.14
C CYS A 22 1.37 13.53 6.04
N PRO A 23 0.40 14.45 6.24
CA PRO A 23 -1.01 14.10 6.32
C PRO A 23 -1.62 13.66 4.97
N HIS A 24 -0.92 13.90 3.86
CA HIS A 24 -1.42 13.67 2.50
C HIS A 24 -0.80 12.44 1.83
N LEU A 25 -0.16 11.55 2.58
CA LEU A 25 0.36 10.30 2.02
C LEU A 25 -0.77 9.37 1.59
N LYS A 26 -0.57 8.69 0.46
CA LYS A 26 -1.44 7.59 0.05
C LYS A 26 -1.42 6.49 1.11
N PRO A 27 -2.54 5.76 1.31
CA PRO A 27 -2.66 4.75 2.37
C PRO A 27 -1.49 3.75 2.43
N LEU A 28 -1.14 3.15 1.29
CA LEU A 28 -0.02 2.18 1.21
C LEU A 28 1.34 2.80 1.53
N VAL A 29 1.57 4.05 1.13
CA VAL A 29 2.81 4.77 1.43
C VAL A 29 2.87 5.13 2.92
N ARG A 30 1.72 5.44 3.54
CA ARG A 30 1.61 5.67 4.99
C ARG A 30 1.96 4.41 5.77
N ILE A 31 1.39 3.25 5.39
CA ILE A 31 1.72 1.95 5.99
C ILE A 31 3.20 1.62 5.84
N GLU A 32 3.74 1.69 4.61
CA GLU A 32 5.17 1.42 4.39
C GLU A 32 6.04 2.34 5.23
N SER A 33 5.73 3.63 5.24
CA SER A 33 6.47 4.62 6.01
C SER A 33 6.48 4.31 7.49
N ASP A 34 5.34 3.92 8.04
CA ASP A 34 5.25 3.70 9.48
C ASP A 34 5.95 2.41 9.92
N LEU A 35 5.79 1.33 9.16
CA LEU A 35 6.48 0.05 9.42
C LEU A 35 8.00 0.17 9.24
N ALA A 36 8.45 0.75 8.13
CA ALA A 36 9.87 0.90 7.85
C ALA A 36 10.55 1.86 8.84
N PHE A 37 9.85 2.88 9.33
CA PHE A 37 10.40 3.76 10.37
C PHE A 37 10.55 3.06 11.72
N ARG A 38 9.59 2.22 12.12
CA ARG A 38 9.72 1.39 13.33
C ARG A 38 10.91 0.43 13.20
N GLU A 39 11.06 -0.21 12.04
CA GLU A 39 12.20 -1.10 11.76
C GLU A 39 13.53 -0.34 11.82
N LEU A 40 13.62 0.83 11.19
CA LEU A 40 14.82 1.67 11.24
C LEU A 40 15.18 2.08 12.68
N ASN A 41 14.19 2.50 13.48
CA ASN A 41 14.42 2.84 14.89
C ASN A 41 15.00 1.65 15.66
N LEU A 42 14.44 0.45 15.48
CA LEU A 42 14.95 -0.76 16.12
C LEU A 42 16.40 -1.05 15.71
N VAL A 43 16.73 -0.91 14.41
CA VAL A 43 18.10 -1.08 13.91
C VAL A 43 19.06 -0.08 14.56
N LEU A 44 18.68 1.20 14.64
CA LEU A 44 19.51 2.24 15.24
C LEU A 44 19.67 2.05 16.76
N GLU A 45 18.60 1.69 17.48
CA GLU A 45 18.67 1.40 18.92
C GLU A 45 19.56 0.18 19.21
N GLN A 46 19.43 -0.89 18.43
CA GLN A 46 20.28 -2.07 18.54
C GLN A 46 21.75 -1.72 18.25
N PHE A 47 22.00 -0.85 17.28
CA PHE A 47 23.33 -0.35 16.99
C PHE A 47 23.94 0.38 18.20
N VAL A 48 23.19 1.31 18.81
CA VAL A 48 23.66 2.06 19.99
C VAL A 48 23.95 1.13 21.18
N ARG A 49 23.15 0.07 21.37
CA ARG A 49 23.35 -0.92 22.45
C ARG A 49 24.54 -1.86 22.20
N SER A 50 24.96 -2.04 20.96
CA SER A 50 26.03 -2.96 20.56
C SER A 50 27.45 -2.41 20.74
N GLU A 51 27.64 -1.43 21.63
CA GLU A 51 28.90 -0.71 21.86
C GLU A 51 30.10 -1.64 22.11
N ALA A 52 29.93 -2.70 22.89
CA ALA A 52 31.02 -3.66 23.15
C ALA A 52 31.46 -4.38 21.86
N GLN A 53 30.51 -4.76 21.00
CA GLN A 53 30.78 -5.43 19.73
C GLN A 53 31.45 -4.49 18.72
N ILE A 54 30.98 -3.24 18.62
CA ILE A 54 31.58 -2.23 17.74
C ILE A 54 33.03 -1.97 18.17
N ASN A 55 33.28 -1.80 19.47
CA ASN A 55 34.63 -1.64 20.00
C ASN A 55 35.54 -2.84 19.72
N GLN A 56 34.99 -4.05 19.73
CA GLN A 56 35.73 -5.26 19.38
C GLN A 56 36.07 -5.31 17.89
N ILE A 57 35.12 -4.97 17.00
CA ILE A 57 35.35 -4.91 15.55
C ILE A 57 36.46 -3.90 15.22
N LEU A 58 36.38 -2.69 15.79
CA LEU A 58 37.36 -1.63 15.55
C LEU A 58 38.76 -2.01 16.08
N LYS A 59 38.87 -2.77 17.16
CA LYS A 59 40.16 -3.26 17.70
C LYS A 59 40.77 -4.38 16.84
N ASN A 60 39.93 -5.21 16.24
CA ASN A 60 40.34 -6.41 15.52
C ASN A 60 40.59 -6.18 14.02
N TYR A 61 40.39 -4.96 13.51
CA TYR A 61 40.63 -4.61 12.11
C TYR A 61 42.01 -3.94 11.94
N PRO A 62 43.04 -4.67 11.45
CA PRO A 62 44.37 -4.09 11.16
C PRO A 62 44.45 -3.36 9.80
N GLY A 63 43.31 -3.18 9.10
CA GLY A 63 43.22 -2.65 7.75
C GLY A 63 42.88 -1.15 7.67
N PRO A 64 42.64 -0.61 6.45
CA PRO A 64 42.24 0.78 6.27
C PRO A 64 40.93 1.07 7.04
N GLU A 65 40.91 2.20 7.74
CA GLU A 65 39.85 2.64 8.65
C GLU A 65 38.43 2.48 8.07
N MET A 66 38.28 2.70 6.77
CA MET A 66 37.03 2.59 6.03
C MET A 66 36.38 1.20 6.06
N GLY A 67 37.18 0.13 5.98
CA GLY A 67 36.63 -1.24 6.01
C GLY A 67 36.01 -1.59 7.36
N ALA A 68 36.61 -1.11 8.45
CA ALA A 68 36.10 -1.30 9.80
C ALA A 68 34.82 -0.49 10.04
N ILE A 69 34.77 0.76 9.54
CA ILE A 69 33.57 1.61 9.59
C ILE A 69 32.40 0.93 8.86
N GLN A 70 32.64 0.43 7.65
CA GLN A 70 31.60 -0.23 6.86
C GLN A 70 31.08 -1.50 7.54
N CYS A 71 31.97 -2.30 8.16
CA CYS A 71 31.57 -3.47 8.95
C CYS A 71 30.73 -3.09 10.16
N CYS A 72 31.07 -2.01 10.88
CA CYS A 72 30.25 -1.53 11.99
C CYS A 72 28.85 -1.11 11.51
N LEU A 73 28.77 -0.42 10.38
CA LEU A 73 27.51 0.12 9.83
C LEU A 73 26.70 -0.91 9.01
N GLU A 74 27.14 -2.16 8.93
CA GLU A 74 26.60 -3.17 8.02
C GLU A 74 25.09 -3.32 8.14
N THR A 75 24.55 -3.47 9.35
CA THR A 75 23.10 -3.62 9.57
C THR A 75 22.29 -2.42 9.08
N ILE A 76 22.84 -1.21 9.24
CA ILE A 76 22.19 0.02 8.77
C ILE A 76 22.22 0.10 7.24
N LEU A 77 23.36 -0.26 6.63
CA LEU A 77 23.52 -0.28 5.18
C LEU A 77 22.64 -1.35 4.52
N ILE A 78 22.51 -2.52 5.15
CA ILE A 78 21.58 -3.58 4.73
C ILE A 78 20.15 -3.05 4.77
N PHE A 79 19.72 -2.39 5.84
CA PHE A 79 18.38 -1.81 5.91
C PHE A 79 18.10 -0.83 4.76
N LEU A 80 19.03 0.09 4.47
CA LEU A 80 18.86 1.06 3.38
C LEU A 80 18.77 0.38 2.01
N ASN A 81 19.61 -0.64 1.78
CA ASN A 81 19.60 -1.42 0.54
C ASN A 81 18.30 -2.22 0.38
N ASP A 82 17.94 -3.01 1.40
CA ASP A 82 16.75 -3.86 1.39
C ASP A 82 15.50 -3.02 1.17
N ARG A 83 15.41 -1.85 1.82
CA ARG A 83 14.31 -0.91 1.62
C ARG A 83 14.27 -0.41 0.18
N TRP A 84 15.41 -0.02 -0.41
CA TRP A 84 15.45 0.45 -1.78
C TRP A 84 14.93 -0.59 -2.78
N GLU A 85 15.40 -1.83 -2.67
CA GLU A 85 14.93 -2.94 -3.53
C GLU A 85 13.41 -3.15 -3.42
N CYS A 86 12.90 -3.02 -2.21
CA CYS A 86 11.49 -3.16 -1.87
C CYS A 86 10.60 -2.05 -2.48
N ILE A 87 11.05 -0.80 -2.43
CA ILE A 87 10.24 0.36 -2.85
C ILE A 87 10.47 0.77 -4.30
N GLN A 88 11.52 0.31 -4.98
CA GLN A 88 11.79 0.68 -6.37
C GLN A 88 10.58 0.38 -7.28
N GLY A 89 10.16 1.33 -8.11
CA GLY A 89 8.98 1.14 -8.97
C GLY A 89 7.65 1.14 -8.23
N THR A 90 7.61 1.70 -7.01
CA THR A 90 6.39 1.89 -6.22
C THR A 90 6.19 3.36 -5.86
N ASP A 91 5.03 3.70 -5.33
CA ASP A 91 4.76 5.06 -4.87
C ASP A 91 5.59 5.46 -3.64
N ALA A 92 6.23 4.52 -2.93
CA ALA A 92 7.01 4.80 -1.73
C ALA A 92 8.47 5.27 -2.00
N VAL A 93 8.91 5.32 -3.27
CA VAL A 93 10.27 5.75 -3.64
C VAL A 93 10.62 7.13 -3.07
N TYR A 94 11.91 7.33 -2.77
CA TYR A 94 12.45 8.53 -2.12
C TYR A 94 12.02 9.83 -2.81
N PHE A 95 12.01 9.85 -4.14
CA PHE A 95 11.71 11.05 -4.94
C PHE A 95 10.22 11.31 -5.17
N HIS A 96 9.32 10.37 -4.87
CA HIS A 96 7.87 10.61 -4.96
C HIS A 96 7.29 11.27 -3.71
N TYR A 97 7.76 10.86 -2.52
CA TYR A 97 7.35 11.49 -1.26
C TYR A 97 8.59 11.77 -0.41
N PRO A 98 9.47 12.69 -0.82
CA PRO A 98 10.70 12.99 -0.07
C PRO A 98 10.40 13.45 1.36
N ASN A 99 9.21 14.01 1.58
CA ASN A 99 8.74 14.49 2.87
C ASN A 99 8.03 13.43 3.73
N SER A 100 7.89 12.18 3.27
CA SER A 100 7.36 11.11 4.14
C SER A 100 8.30 10.88 5.33
N ARG A 101 7.76 10.45 6.48
CA ARG A 101 8.53 10.29 7.72
C ARG A 101 9.75 9.38 7.50
N ILE A 102 9.55 8.24 6.84
CA ILE A 102 10.65 7.32 6.53
C ILE A 102 11.64 7.89 5.51
N ASN A 103 11.20 8.57 4.44
CA ASN A 103 12.12 9.04 3.41
C ASN A 103 13.00 10.17 3.95
N ARG A 104 12.44 11.07 4.78
CA ARG A 104 13.21 12.08 5.52
C ARG A 104 14.20 11.43 6.49
N ALA A 105 13.76 10.42 7.24
CA ALA A 105 14.59 9.69 8.19
C ALA A 105 15.79 9.03 7.50
N CYS A 106 15.55 8.28 6.44
CA CYS A 106 16.60 7.65 5.64
C CYS A 106 17.52 8.70 5.01
N LEU A 107 17.00 9.81 4.47
CA LEU A 107 17.82 10.87 3.88
C LEU A 107 18.74 11.52 4.91
N LEU A 108 18.22 11.88 6.08
CA LEU A 108 19.02 12.43 7.18
C LEU A 108 20.13 11.45 7.57
N LEU A 109 19.78 10.18 7.80
CA LEU A 109 20.75 9.14 8.11
C LEU A 109 21.81 9.02 7.01
N ALA A 110 21.41 8.95 5.75
CA ALA A 110 22.33 8.87 4.62
C ALA A 110 23.23 10.11 4.50
N GLN A 111 22.75 11.31 4.81
CA GLN A 111 23.56 12.53 4.83
C GLN A 111 24.66 12.47 5.88
N HIS A 112 24.35 11.99 7.08
CA HIS A 112 25.34 11.83 8.13
C HIS A 112 26.35 10.70 7.79
N LEU A 113 25.87 9.56 7.29
CA LEU A 113 26.72 8.44 6.92
C LEU A 113 27.60 8.74 5.70
N ALA A 114 27.10 9.51 4.73
CA ALA A 114 27.84 9.92 3.54
C ALA A 114 29.15 10.65 3.89
N THR A 115 29.11 11.51 4.92
CA THR A 115 30.30 12.21 5.42
C THR A 115 31.33 11.25 6.03
N LEU A 116 30.88 10.18 6.69
CA LEU A 116 31.76 9.18 7.29
C LEU A 116 32.34 8.22 6.25
N LEU A 117 31.56 7.92 5.20
CA LEU A 117 31.89 6.93 4.19
C LEU A 117 32.48 7.55 2.90
N GLU A 118 32.73 8.86 2.90
CA GLU A 118 33.25 9.61 1.76
C GLU A 118 32.47 9.32 0.46
N THR A 119 31.14 9.35 0.55
CA THR A 119 30.24 9.04 -0.56
C THR A 119 29.08 10.03 -0.65
N HIS A 120 28.23 9.91 -1.67
CA HIS A 120 27.03 10.74 -1.80
C HIS A 120 25.82 10.06 -1.14
N PRO A 121 24.92 10.79 -0.46
CA PRO A 121 23.74 10.20 0.20
C PRO A 121 22.88 9.36 -0.75
N TYR A 122 22.75 9.76 -2.01
CA TYR A 122 21.97 9.00 -3.01
C TYR A 122 22.55 7.62 -3.29
N LEU A 123 23.88 7.46 -3.21
CA LEU A 123 24.52 6.17 -3.43
C LEU A 123 24.34 5.22 -2.25
N LEU A 124 24.04 5.75 -1.06
CA LEU A 124 23.64 4.95 0.10
C LEU A 124 22.15 4.57 0.04
N LEU A 125 21.30 5.50 -0.39
CA LEU A 125 19.85 5.31 -0.45
C LEU A 125 19.40 4.48 -1.65
N MET A 126 20.10 4.59 -2.77
CA MET A 126 19.73 3.95 -4.03
C MET A 126 20.98 3.30 -4.65
N PRO A 127 21.52 2.23 -4.06
CA PRO A 127 22.82 1.67 -4.46
C PRO A 127 22.89 1.24 -5.93
N SER A 128 21.76 0.87 -6.54
CA SER A 128 21.70 0.50 -7.96
C SER A 128 22.13 1.64 -8.90
N ILE A 129 22.00 2.91 -8.50
CA ILE A 129 22.40 4.09 -9.28
C ILE A 129 23.89 4.07 -9.61
N LYS A 130 24.74 3.58 -8.69
CA LYS A 130 26.20 3.53 -8.88
C LYS A 130 26.60 2.70 -10.10
N ASN A 131 25.84 1.65 -10.39
CA ASN A 131 26.11 0.75 -11.50
C ASN A 131 25.49 1.23 -12.82
N LEU A 132 24.42 2.02 -12.71
CA LEU A 132 23.65 2.51 -13.85
C LEU A 132 24.27 3.75 -14.49
N TYR A 133 24.85 4.66 -13.70
CA TYR A 133 25.37 5.94 -14.20
C TYR A 133 26.86 6.09 -13.95
N LYS A 134 27.56 6.72 -14.90
CA LYS A 134 29.00 7.02 -14.83
C LYS A 134 29.28 8.40 -15.41
N GLY A 135 30.37 9.04 -14.95
CA GLY A 135 30.82 10.33 -15.45
C GLY A 135 29.77 11.44 -15.24
N GLU A 136 29.62 12.30 -16.26
CA GLU A 136 28.76 13.49 -16.23
C GLU A 136 27.29 13.18 -15.89
N LEU A 137 26.75 12.05 -16.35
CA LEU A 137 25.37 11.66 -16.04
C LEU A 137 25.17 11.40 -14.54
N LEU A 138 26.15 10.77 -13.90
CA LEU A 138 26.10 10.56 -12.46
C LEU A 138 26.22 11.90 -11.73
N GLU A 139 27.18 12.74 -12.09
CA GLU A 139 27.36 14.07 -11.48
C GLU A 139 26.09 14.93 -11.61
N ARG A 140 25.45 14.90 -12.78
CA ARG A 140 24.17 15.59 -13.02
C ARG A 140 23.09 15.08 -12.06
N LEU A 141 22.92 13.77 -11.93
CA LEU A 141 21.94 13.20 -11.00
C LEU A 141 22.21 13.56 -9.54
N LEU A 142 23.47 13.49 -9.11
CA LEU A 142 23.84 13.81 -7.72
C LEU A 142 23.66 15.31 -7.40
N SER A 143 23.61 16.18 -8.41
CA SER A 143 23.34 17.61 -8.24
C SER A 143 21.85 17.97 -8.10
N LEU A 144 20.94 17.04 -8.41
CA LEU A 144 19.48 17.27 -8.38
C LEU A 144 18.91 16.99 -6.99
N ASN A 145 17.90 17.76 -6.58
CA ASN A 145 17.03 17.42 -5.46
C ASN A 145 16.10 16.25 -5.81
N PHE A 146 15.60 15.55 -4.79
CA PHE A 146 14.73 14.40 -5.00
C PHE A 146 13.47 14.70 -5.80
N ASN A 147 12.86 15.86 -5.62
CA ASN A 147 11.67 16.26 -6.36
C ASN A 147 11.98 16.77 -7.78
N GLU A 148 13.23 16.82 -8.24
CA GLU A 148 13.58 17.34 -9.57
C GLU A 148 13.60 16.26 -10.67
N PHE A 149 13.49 14.98 -10.30
CA PHE A 149 13.53 13.87 -11.25
C PHE A 149 12.57 12.75 -10.88
N ILE A 150 12.23 11.95 -11.89
CA ILE A 150 11.57 10.64 -11.73
C ILE A 150 12.46 9.56 -12.36
N MET A 151 12.14 8.29 -12.11
CA MET A 151 12.75 7.18 -12.82
C MET A 151 11.88 6.73 -13.99
N SER A 152 12.54 6.31 -15.07
CA SER A 152 11.94 5.62 -16.22
C SER A 152 11.23 4.33 -15.80
N ASP A 153 10.37 3.81 -16.69
CA ASP A 153 9.65 2.55 -16.48
C ASP A 153 10.61 1.36 -16.32
N ASP A 154 11.74 1.37 -17.03
CA ASP A 154 12.79 0.36 -16.89
C ASP A 154 13.63 0.57 -15.62
N THR A 155 13.49 1.69 -14.92
CA THR A 155 14.27 2.08 -13.73
C THR A 155 15.78 2.27 -13.97
N HIS A 156 16.22 2.37 -15.23
CA HIS A 156 17.63 2.53 -15.61
C HIS A 156 18.02 3.98 -15.92
N THR A 157 17.04 4.87 -16.15
CA THR A 157 17.28 6.27 -16.56
C THR A 157 16.45 7.22 -15.69
N PHE A 158 17.05 8.31 -15.23
CA PHE A 158 16.32 9.38 -14.57
C PHE A 158 15.83 10.38 -15.62
N ILE A 159 14.68 10.98 -15.37
CA ILE A 159 14.06 11.97 -16.23
C ILE A 159 13.89 13.23 -15.40
N GLU A 160 14.56 14.31 -15.79
CA GLU A 160 14.43 15.59 -15.09
C GLU A 160 13.12 16.28 -15.48
N VAL A 161 12.31 16.61 -14.48
CA VAL A 161 10.94 17.09 -14.68
C VAL A 161 10.91 18.42 -15.42
N GLY A 162 11.60 19.43 -14.88
CA GLY A 162 11.65 20.78 -15.46
C GLY A 162 12.25 20.81 -16.87
N PRO A 163 13.48 20.27 -17.08
CA PRO A 163 14.10 20.16 -18.40
C PRO A 163 13.25 19.42 -19.43
N CYS A 164 12.54 18.36 -19.06
CA CYS A 164 11.66 17.63 -19.96
C CYS A 164 10.51 18.52 -20.48
N LEU A 165 9.82 19.23 -19.57
CA LEU A 165 8.73 20.15 -19.93
C LEU A 165 9.24 21.36 -20.73
N ASN A 166 10.40 21.92 -20.37
CA ASN A 166 11.02 23.01 -21.13
C ASN A 166 11.41 22.60 -22.55
N ALA A 167 11.84 21.35 -22.77
CA ALA A 167 12.15 20.86 -24.11
C ALA A 167 10.88 20.80 -24.97
N ALA A 168 9.77 20.34 -24.40
CA ALA A 168 8.48 20.26 -25.08
C ALA A 168 7.94 21.66 -25.45
N ASP A 169 8.02 22.62 -24.53
CA ASP A 169 7.70 24.04 -24.77
C ASP A 169 8.53 24.60 -25.95
N LYS A 170 9.86 24.51 -25.88
CA LYS A 170 10.76 25.03 -26.92
C LYS A 170 10.47 24.44 -28.30
N SER A 171 10.16 23.14 -28.34
CA SER A 171 9.82 22.43 -29.58
C SER A 171 8.35 22.60 -29.99
N ARG A 172 7.55 23.33 -29.21
CA ARG A 172 6.11 23.56 -29.41
C ARG A 172 5.35 22.26 -29.67
N THR A 173 5.57 21.29 -28.79
CA THR A 173 5.00 19.95 -28.88
C THR A 173 4.45 19.50 -27.54
N THR A 174 3.44 18.63 -27.58
CA THR A 174 2.93 17.92 -26.40
C THR A 174 3.68 16.61 -26.14
N THR A 175 4.56 16.20 -27.06
CA THR A 175 5.36 14.98 -26.92
C THR A 175 6.56 15.23 -26.01
N LEU A 176 6.67 14.43 -24.95
CA LEU A 176 7.78 14.47 -24.00
C LEU A 176 8.88 13.48 -24.39
N PHE A 177 10.12 13.86 -24.14
CA PHE A 177 11.32 13.08 -24.47
C PHE A 177 12.25 12.96 -23.25
N HIS A 178 13.08 11.92 -23.24
CA HIS A 178 14.16 11.78 -22.27
C HIS A 178 15.16 12.95 -22.35
N THR A 179 15.68 13.37 -21.20
CA THR A 179 16.61 14.53 -21.05
C THR A 179 18.08 14.13 -21.10
N ASP A 180 18.36 12.87 -21.42
CA ASP A 180 19.70 12.27 -21.56
C ASP A 180 20.31 12.42 -22.96
N GLY A 181 19.61 13.11 -23.86
CA GLY A 181 20.04 13.33 -25.25
C GLY A 181 19.66 12.20 -26.21
N SER A 182 18.99 11.14 -25.77
CA SER A 182 18.64 9.98 -26.60
C SER A 182 17.55 10.22 -27.65
N GLU A 183 16.93 11.41 -27.69
CA GLU A 183 15.71 11.75 -28.46
C GLU A 183 14.58 10.72 -28.29
N LYS A 184 14.67 9.85 -27.27
CA LYS A 184 13.71 8.79 -27.01
C LYS A 184 12.44 9.42 -26.45
N LYS A 185 11.31 9.15 -27.10
CA LYS A 185 9.99 9.53 -26.61
C LYS A 185 9.69 8.81 -25.30
N LEU A 186 9.14 9.53 -24.32
CA LEU A 186 8.67 8.94 -23.07
C LEU A 186 7.52 7.98 -23.33
N THR A 187 7.44 6.90 -22.53
CA THR A 187 6.25 6.05 -22.51
C THR A 187 5.03 6.83 -22.02
N GLU A 188 3.83 6.27 -22.22
CA GLU A 188 2.60 6.87 -21.69
C GLU A 188 2.65 7.02 -20.16
N ASN A 189 3.16 6.02 -19.45
CA ASN A 189 3.28 6.07 -18.00
C ASN A 189 4.30 7.10 -17.53
N GLU A 190 5.45 7.18 -18.21
CA GLU A 190 6.47 8.19 -17.93
C GLU A 190 5.95 9.61 -18.17
N THR A 191 5.29 9.81 -19.31
CA THR A 191 4.61 11.08 -19.66
C THR A 191 3.63 11.47 -18.57
N GLN A 192 2.76 10.54 -18.15
CA GLN A 192 1.77 10.80 -17.12
C GLN A 192 2.40 11.06 -15.74
N ARG A 193 3.56 10.45 -15.43
CA ARG A 193 4.32 10.75 -14.21
C ARG A 193 4.97 12.14 -14.24
N ILE A 194 5.46 12.60 -15.38
CA ILE A 194 5.98 13.97 -15.53
C ILE A 194 4.84 15.00 -15.41
N ILE A 195 3.73 14.78 -16.11
CA ILE A 195 2.59 15.72 -16.10
C ILE A 195 1.98 15.80 -14.69
N ASN A 196 1.71 14.67 -14.05
CA ASN A 196 1.16 14.64 -12.68
C ASN A 196 2.24 14.69 -11.61
N HIS A 197 3.43 15.23 -11.92
CA HIS A 197 4.50 15.27 -10.95
C HIS A 197 4.10 16.12 -9.73
N SER A 198 3.66 17.35 -10.02
CA SER A 198 3.12 18.29 -9.05
C SER A 198 2.02 19.13 -9.70
N LEU A 199 1.35 19.97 -8.92
CA LEU A 199 0.36 20.91 -9.45
C LEU A 199 0.97 21.89 -10.46
N GLU A 200 2.20 22.32 -10.20
CA GLU A 200 2.95 23.24 -11.05
C GLU A 200 3.37 22.58 -12.36
N ALA A 201 3.75 21.30 -12.33
CA ALA A 201 4.09 20.54 -13.54
C ALA A 201 2.86 20.35 -14.44
N LEU A 202 1.72 20.00 -13.84
CA LEU A 202 0.44 19.86 -14.54
C LEU A 202 0.04 21.19 -15.20
N TYR A 203 0.03 22.26 -14.41
CA TYR A 203 -0.30 23.60 -14.91
C TYR A 203 0.62 24.03 -16.05
N TYR A 204 1.92 23.79 -15.93
CA TYR A 204 2.86 24.12 -16.99
C TYR A 204 2.61 23.31 -18.26
N TYR A 205 2.31 22.02 -18.14
CA TYR A 205 1.98 21.18 -19.28
C TYR A 205 0.68 21.61 -19.96
N ASP A 206 -0.39 21.92 -19.20
CA ASP A 206 -1.66 22.42 -19.74
C ASP A 206 -1.46 23.68 -20.60
N VAL A 207 -0.54 24.54 -20.17
CA VAL A 207 -0.17 25.76 -20.89
C VAL A 207 0.58 25.44 -22.20
N ILE A 208 1.48 24.46 -22.18
CA ILE A 208 2.16 23.96 -23.41
C ILE A 208 1.12 23.39 -24.38
N GLU A 209 0.21 22.55 -23.89
CA GLU A 209 -0.86 21.97 -24.71
C GLU A 209 -1.74 23.04 -25.34
N TYR A 210 -2.21 24.00 -24.54
CA TYR A 210 -3.03 25.12 -25.01
C TYR A 210 -2.32 25.93 -26.11
N SER A 211 -1.04 26.26 -25.91
CA SER A 211 -0.26 27.04 -26.88
C SER A 211 -0.03 26.30 -28.21
N THR A 212 0.11 24.98 -28.14
CA THR A 212 0.30 24.09 -29.29
C THR A 212 -0.98 23.96 -30.10
N GLN A 213 -2.15 23.86 -29.43
CA GLN A 213 -3.45 23.72 -30.09
C GLN A 213 -3.99 25.03 -30.69
N ARG A 214 -3.73 26.19 -30.08
CA ARG A 214 -4.37 27.47 -30.45
C ARG A 214 -3.45 28.53 -31.10
N LEU A 215 -2.65 28.13 -32.08
CA LEU A 215 -1.97 29.08 -32.98
C LEU A 215 -0.96 30.03 -32.28
N GLN A 216 0.01 29.48 -31.55
CA GLN A 216 1.23 30.21 -31.17
C GLN A 216 1.04 31.44 -30.26
N MET A 217 0.07 31.40 -29.34
CA MET A 217 0.06 32.39 -28.26
C MET A 217 1.30 32.19 -27.37
N PRO A 218 1.98 33.28 -26.94
CA PRO A 218 3.11 33.16 -26.03
C PRO A 218 2.65 32.58 -24.70
N ILE A 219 3.36 31.54 -24.26
CA ILE A 219 3.19 30.92 -22.94
C ILE A 219 3.42 32.01 -21.88
N PRO A 220 2.51 32.18 -20.89
CA PRO A 220 2.75 33.08 -19.78
C PRO A 220 4.11 32.77 -19.15
N PRO A 221 5.04 33.74 -19.09
CA PRO A 221 6.41 33.49 -18.62
C PRO A 221 6.48 32.99 -17.17
N ASN A 222 5.37 33.07 -16.44
CA ASN A 222 5.31 32.69 -15.04
C ASN A 222 5.16 31.18 -14.82
N SER A 223 4.60 30.40 -15.75
CA SER A 223 4.33 28.95 -15.50
C SER A 223 5.60 28.13 -15.31
N SER A 224 6.60 28.33 -16.18
CA SER A 224 7.91 27.68 -16.05
C SER A 224 8.62 28.12 -14.75
N ASN A 225 8.61 29.44 -14.48
CA ASN A 225 9.24 30.01 -13.29
C ASN A 225 8.61 29.47 -11.99
N GLU A 226 7.29 29.30 -11.95
CA GLU A 226 6.57 28.72 -10.82
C GLU A 226 7.00 27.27 -10.56
N LEU A 227 7.11 26.44 -11.62
CA LEU A 227 7.62 25.08 -11.49
C LEU A 227 9.06 25.06 -10.96
N PHE A 228 9.98 25.78 -11.57
CA PHE A 228 11.40 25.78 -11.14
C PHE A 228 11.58 26.33 -9.72
N LYS A 229 10.77 27.32 -9.34
CA LYS A 229 10.74 27.82 -7.96
C LYS A 229 10.25 26.74 -7.00
N ALA A 230 9.13 26.07 -7.29
CA ALA A 230 8.58 25.01 -6.45
C ALA A 230 9.53 23.82 -6.31
N LEU A 231 10.17 23.43 -7.42
CA LEU A 231 11.20 22.39 -7.46
C LEU A 231 12.39 22.74 -6.56
N LYS A 232 12.97 23.93 -6.75
CA LYS A 232 14.14 24.39 -5.97
C LYS A 232 13.83 24.60 -4.50
N GLU A 233 12.63 25.07 -4.16
CA GLU A 233 12.20 25.28 -2.78
C GLU A 233 11.70 23.99 -2.09
N GLN A 234 11.65 22.85 -2.79
CA GLN A 234 11.10 21.58 -2.30
C GLN A 234 9.66 21.67 -1.77
N LYS A 235 8.86 22.56 -2.37
CA LYS A 235 7.46 22.82 -1.97
C LYS A 235 6.42 22.13 -2.84
N CYS A 236 6.85 21.27 -3.75
CA CYS A 236 5.94 20.53 -4.63
C CYS A 236 5.09 19.54 -3.82
N HIS A 237 3.76 19.65 -3.94
CA HIS A 237 2.85 18.59 -3.54
C HIS A 237 2.85 17.50 -4.60
N MET A 238 3.62 16.45 -4.33
CA MET A 238 3.87 15.37 -5.27
C MET A 238 2.59 14.54 -5.50
N LYS A 239 2.22 14.35 -6.77
CA LYS A 239 1.07 13.52 -7.20
C LYS A 239 1.48 12.31 -8.03
N VAL A 240 2.79 12.10 -8.21
CA VAL A 240 3.35 11.02 -9.02
C VAL A 240 2.86 9.66 -8.54
N SER A 241 2.63 8.74 -9.49
CA SER A 241 2.29 7.35 -9.19
C SER A 241 2.83 6.38 -10.23
N TYR A 242 3.27 5.21 -9.78
CA TYR A 242 3.46 4.01 -10.60
C TYR A 242 2.14 3.25 -10.85
N GLY A 243 1.02 3.79 -10.36
CA GLY A 243 -0.32 3.27 -10.56
C GLY A 243 -0.54 1.91 -9.89
N ARG A 244 -1.49 1.14 -10.43
CA ARG A 244 -1.94 -0.12 -9.83
C ARG A 244 -0.81 -1.15 -9.65
N LYS A 245 0.11 -1.25 -10.62
CA LYS A 245 1.24 -2.20 -10.54
C LYS A 245 2.20 -1.84 -9.41
N GLY A 246 2.55 -0.56 -9.26
CA GLY A 246 3.39 -0.10 -8.16
C GLY A 246 2.74 -0.30 -6.79
N ASN A 247 1.43 -0.03 -6.69
CA ASN A 247 0.67 -0.27 -5.46
C ASN A 247 0.59 -1.75 -5.09
N GLN A 248 0.36 -2.63 -6.07
CA GLN A 248 0.35 -4.08 -5.85
C GLN A 248 1.73 -4.57 -5.38
N LYS A 249 2.81 -4.16 -6.05
CA LYS A 249 4.19 -4.48 -5.62
C LYS A 249 4.43 -4.02 -4.17
N LEU A 250 4.05 -2.80 -3.84
CA LEU A 250 4.22 -2.24 -2.49
C LEU A 250 3.44 -3.04 -1.44
N ALA A 251 2.18 -3.38 -1.72
CA ALA A 251 1.36 -4.21 -0.85
C ALA A 251 1.99 -5.59 -0.63
N GLU A 252 2.41 -6.27 -1.70
CA GLU A 252 3.06 -7.57 -1.61
C GLU A 252 4.36 -7.53 -0.79
N THR A 253 5.15 -6.47 -0.95
CA THR A 253 6.37 -6.22 -0.16
C THR A 253 6.06 -6.08 1.33
N ILE A 254 5.09 -5.24 1.70
CA ILE A 254 4.66 -5.03 3.10
C ILE A 254 4.23 -6.38 3.71
N LEU A 255 3.39 -7.11 2.97
CA LEU A 255 2.73 -8.32 3.45
C LEU A 255 3.63 -9.57 3.45
N ARG A 256 4.80 -9.51 2.83
CA ARG A 256 5.78 -10.61 2.82
C ARG A 256 6.28 -10.92 4.23
N LYS A 257 6.40 -9.91 5.09
CA LYS A 257 6.84 -10.07 6.50
C LYS A 257 5.71 -10.55 7.42
N ILE A 258 4.45 -10.38 7.00
CA ILE A 258 3.27 -10.68 7.81
C ILE A 258 2.92 -12.16 7.73
N LYS A 259 2.79 -12.78 8.90
CA LYS A 259 2.59 -14.22 9.02
C LYS A 259 1.22 -14.61 9.56
N ASP A 260 0.60 -13.76 10.37
CA ASP A 260 -0.67 -14.04 11.01
C ASP A 260 -1.75 -12.99 10.69
N PRO A 261 -3.04 -13.34 10.85
CA PRO A 261 -4.15 -12.43 10.61
C PRO A 261 -4.14 -11.17 11.49
N HIS A 262 -3.66 -11.28 12.73
CA HIS A 262 -3.71 -10.17 13.70
C HIS A 262 -2.74 -9.06 13.31
N GLU A 263 -1.52 -9.40 12.85
CA GLU A 263 -0.57 -8.41 12.31
C GLU A 263 -1.16 -7.62 11.12
N LEU A 264 -1.90 -8.29 10.22
CA LEU A 264 -2.58 -7.61 9.11
C LEU A 264 -3.69 -6.67 9.62
N VAL A 265 -4.51 -7.14 10.56
CA VAL A 265 -5.59 -6.35 11.13
C VAL A 265 -5.07 -5.17 11.92
N ASP A 266 -3.99 -5.34 12.68
CA ASP A 266 -3.35 -4.25 13.41
C ASP A 266 -2.88 -3.14 12.47
N ILE A 267 -2.36 -3.47 11.29
CA ILE A 267 -2.05 -2.47 10.25
C ILE A 267 -3.30 -1.76 9.77
N MET A 268 -4.38 -2.50 9.50
CA MET A 268 -5.65 -1.93 9.04
C MET A 268 -6.30 -1.02 10.08
N THR A 269 -6.23 -1.34 11.36
CA THR A 269 -6.90 -0.59 12.42
C THR A 269 -6.05 0.53 12.99
N SER A 270 -4.72 0.37 13.05
CA SER A 270 -3.82 1.38 13.63
C SER A 270 -3.35 2.45 12.64
N VAL A 271 -3.26 2.13 11.34
CA VAL A 271 -2.71 3.05 10.33
C VAL A 271 -3.76 3.55 9.35
N LEU A 272 -4.82 2.78 9.09
CA LEU A 272 -5.85 3.12 8.12
C LEU A 272 -7.16 3.55 8.76
N SER A 273 -7.84 4.51 8.13
CA SER A 273 -9.26 4.71 8.36
C SER A 273 -10.06 3.57 7.73
N LYS A 274 -11.25 3.27 8.29
CA LYS A 274 -12.13 2.20 7.78
C LYS A 274 -12.47 2.34 6.29
N ASN A 275 -12.56 3.58 5.79
CA ASN A 275 -12.83 3.85 4.38
C ASN A 275 -11.66 3.45 3.45
N GLU A 276 -10.43 3.44 3.95
CA GLU A 276 -9.23 3.08 3.18
C GLU A 276 -9.02 1.55 3.12
N TRP A 277 -9.74 0.76 3.91
CA TRP A 277 -9.60 -0.70 3.95
C TRP A 277 -9.85 -1.34 2.59
N ARG A 278 -10.88 -0.89 1.87
CA ARG A 278 -11.21 -1.43 0.54
C ARG A 278 -10.08 -1.23 -0.46
N ASP A 279 -9.53 -0.02 -0.52
CA ASP A 279 -8.45 0.32 -1.44
C ASP A 279 -7.16 -0.45 -1.09
N PHE A 280 -6.86 -0.56 0.20
CA PHE A 280 -5.71 -1.33 0.68
C PHE A 280 -5.84 -2.81 0.35
N ILE A 281 -6.93 -3.45 0.76
CA ILE A 281 -7.20 -4.87 0.50
C ILE A 281 -7.27 -5.16 -1.00
N GLY A 282 -7.84 -4.24 -1.79
CA GLY A 282 -7.90 -4.31 -3.25
C GLY A 282 -6.53 -4.32 -3.95
N CYS A 283 -5.46 -3.88 -3.29
CA CYS A 283 -4.09 -3.95 -3.79
C CYS A 283 -3.39 -5.28 -3.48
N ILE A 284 -3.95 -6.10 -2.60
CA ILE A 284 -3.38 -7.40 -2.18
C ILE A 284 -3.82 -8.48 -3.17
N SER A 285 -2.95 -9.41 -3.55
CA SER A 285 -3.35 -10.58 -4.34
C SER A 285 -4.27 -11.51 -3.56
N THR A 286 -5.09 -12.31 -4.25
CA THR A 286 -5.98 -13.27 -3.59
C THR A 286 -5.18 -14.29 -2.79
N GLU A 287 -4.06 -14.73 -3.36
CA GLU A 287 -3.18 -15.76 -2.84
C GLU A 287 -2.49 -15.27 -1.55
N THR A 288 -1.98 -14.03 -1.53
CA THR A 288 -1.37 -13.44 -0.33
C THR A 288 -2.40 -13.22 0.78
N LEU A 289 -3.57 -12.67 0.45
CA LEU A 289 -4.63 -12.43 1.43
C LEU A 289 -5.11 -13.75 2.05
N ALA A 290 -5.36 -14.78 1.23
CA ALA A 290 -5.77 -16.10 1.69
C ALA A 290 -4.66 -16.79 2.53
N ARG A 291 -3.39 -16.68 2.12
CA ARG A 291 -2.26 -17.22 2.90
C ARG A 291 -2.26 -16.67 4.32
N ILE A 292 -2.40 -15.35 4.47
CA ILE A 292 -2.36 -14.68 5.77
C ILE A 292 -3.61 -15.01 6.59
N MET A 293 -4.79 -14.81 6.00
CA MET A 293 -6.06 -14.88 6.73
C MET A 293 -6.54 -16.31 7.01
N LEU A 294 -6.21 -17.26 6.14
CA LEU A 294 -6.69 -18.63 6.24
C LEU A 294 -5.66 -19.60 6.81
N GLU A 295 -4.37 -19.24 6.81
CA GLU A 295 -3.29 -20.11 7.33
C GLU A 295 -3.28 -21.53 6.68
N GLY A 296 -3.82 -21.67 5.46
CA GLY A 296 -3.96 -22.95 4.76
C GLY A 296 -5.27 -23.70 5.01
N ASP A 297 -6.15 -23.20 5.88
CA ASP A 297 -7.47 -23.78 6.14
C ASP A 297 -8.55 -23.31 5.17
N ALA A 298 -9.72 -23.95 5.23
CA ALA A 298 -10.93 -23.50 4.53
C ALA A 298 -11.54 -22.23 5.16
N LEU A 299 -12.07 -21.33 4.34
CA LEU A 299 -12.71 -20.09 4.78
C LEU A 299 -13.78 -20.33 5.84
N ALA A 300 -14.71 -21.26 5.59
CA ALA A 300 -15.77 -21.63 6.52
C ALA A 300 -15.24 -22.02 7.93
N TYR A 301 -14.11 -22.71 7.99
CA TYR A 301 -13.50 -23.11 9.26
C TYR A 301 -12.90 -21.90 9.98
N CYS A 302 -12.18 -21.03 9.28
CA CYS A 302 -11.58 -19.82 9.86
C CYS A 302 -12.62 -18.82 10.38
N ILE A 303 -13.78 -18.68 9.71
CA ILE A 303 -14.87 -17.81 10.18
C ILE A 303 -15.37 -18.23 11.56
N GLN A 304 -15.42 -19.53 11.86
CA GLN A 304 -15.98 -20.05 13.11
C GLN A 304 -14.97 -20.10 14.28
N LYS A 305 -13.68 -19.86 14.01
CA LYS A 305 -12.64 -19.90 15.04
C LYS A 305 -12.71 -18.65 15.92
N SER A 306 -13.14 -18.84 17.17
CA SER A 306 -13.19 -17.75 18.16
C SER A 306 -11.85 -17.08 18.40
N LYS A 307 -10.72 -17.80 18.25
CA LYS A 307 -9.37 -17.24 18.41
C LYS A 307 -9.07 -16.06 17.47
N ASN A 308 -9.79 -15.97 16.36
CA ASN A 308 -9.62 -14.89 15.38
C ASN A 308 -10.32 -13.60 15.83
N TYR A 309 -11.18 -13.66 16.86
CA TYR A 309 -11.97 -12.54 17.38
C TYR A 309 -11.63 -12.33 18.85
N THR A 310 -10.55 -11.62 19.08
CA THR A 310 -9.97 -11.40 20.42
C THR A 310 -9.74 -9.92 20.70
N GLY A 311 -9.99 -9.05 19.71
CA GLY A 311 -9.74 -7.63 19.79
C GLY A 311 -10.99 -6.82 20.15
N ASP A 312 -10.93 -5.53 19.87
CA ASP A 312 -12.09 -4.65 19.93
C ASP A 312 -13.01 -4.80 18.70
N ALA A 313 -14.10 -4.05 18.68
CA ALA A 313 -15.06 -4.10 17.58
C ALA A 313 -14.44 -3.75 16.21
N ASP A 314 -13.37 -2.95 16.16
CA ASP A 314 -12.73 -2.55 14.91
C ASP A 314 -11.80 -3.64 14.39
N HIS A 315 -11.08 -4.30 15.28
CA HIS A 315 -10.34 -5.53 14.97
C HIS A 315 -11.26 -6.59 14.34
N ASP A 316 -12.39 -6.88 14.99
CA ASP A 316 -13.30 -7.92 14.53
C ASP A 316 -13.97 -7.57 13.20
N ARG A 317 -14.27 -6.28 12.97
CA ARG A 317 -14.73 -5.79 11.67
C ARG A 317 -13.69 -6.02 10.57
N ALA A 318 -12.42 -5.75 10.85
CA ALA A 318 -11.35 -5.92 9.87
C ALA A 318 -11.17 -7.40 9.50
N ILE A 319 -11.23 -8.32 10.47
CA ILE A 319 -11.23 -9.77 10.20
C ILE A 319 -12.39 -10.15 9.27
N LEU A 320 -13.62 -9.75 9.61
CA LEU A 320 -14.81 -10.05 8.81
C LEU A 320 -14.74 -9.40 7.42
N PHE A 321 -14.13 -8.21 7.32
CA PHE A 321 -13.93 -7.51 6.04
C PHE A 321 -13.01 -8.33 5.14
N CYS A 322 -11.87 -8.78 5.66
CA CYS A 322 -10.94 -9.65 4.96
C CYS A 322 -11.58 -10.97 4.51
N PHE A 323 -12.37 -11.63 5.37
CA PHE A 323 -13.11 -12.83 5.00
C PHE A 323 -14.14 -12.58 3.91
N SER A 324 -14.87 -11.45 3.96
CA SER A 324 -15.83 -11.08 2.92
C SER A 324 -15.17 -10.85 1.55
N GLU A 325 -13.96 -10.29 1.56
CA GLU A 325 -13.16 -10.10 0.35
C GLU A 325 -12.68 -11.45 -0.23
N ILE A 326 -12.15 -12.34 0.62
CA ILE A 326 -11.71 -13.67 0.19
C ILE A 326 -12.86 -14.44 -0.43
N TYR A 327 -14.03 -14.44 0.22
CA TYR A 327 -15.26 -15.03 -0.30
C TYR A 327 -15.56 -14.51 -1.71
N TRP A 328 -15.57 -13.19 -1.89
CA TRP A 328 -15.89 -12.58 -3.18
C TRP A 328 -14.91 -12.97 -4.28
N ARG A 329 -13.61 -12.96 -3.99
CA ARG A 329 -12.57 -13.32 -4.96
C ARG A 329 -12.62 -14.79 -5.36
N GLN A 330 -12.91 -15.68 -4.41
CA GLN A 330 -13.12 -17.10 -4.70
C GLN A 330 -14.36 -17.29 -5.58
N ARG A 331 -15.47 -16.64 -5.23
CA ARG A 331 -16.71 -16.69 -6.02
C ARG A 331 -16.55 -16.13 -7.43
N GLU A 332 -15.76 -15.07 -7.59
CA GLU A 332 -15.48 -14.49 -8.91
C GLU A 332 -14.74 -15.47 -9.84
N LYS A 333 -13.81 -16.27 -9.30
CA LYS A 333 -13.06 -17.30 -10.05
C LYS A 333 -13.93 -18.49 -10.46
N GLU A 334 -14.93 -18.85 -9.65
CA GLU A 334 -15.82 -20.00 -9.91
C GLU A 334 -16.83 -19.76 -11.05
N GLY A 335 -17.04 -18.50 -11.47
CA GLY A 335 -18.02 -18.15 -12.50
C GLY A 335 -19.48 -18.31 -12.07
N GLU A 336 -20.40 -18.08 -13.01
CA GLU A 336 -21.82 -18.42 -12.79
C GLU A 336 -21.95 -19.93 -12.56
N HIS A 337 -22.74 -20.35 -11.57
CA HIS A 337 -22.94 -21.77 -11.30
C HIS A 337 -23.51 -22.47 -12.54
N THR A 338 -22.64 -23.14 -13.29
CA THR A 338 -23.01 -24.07 -14.37
C THR A 338 -23.12 -25.51 -13.87
N THR A 339 -22.89 -25.77 -12.58
CA THR A 339 -23.12 -27.09 -11.99
C THR A 339 -24.58 -27.50 -12.15
N SER A 340 -24.82 -28.77 -12.45
CA SER A 340 -26.15 -29.34 -12.71
C SER A 340 -27.16 -29.09 -11.58
N ALA A 341 -26.68 -28.84 -10.36
CA ALA A 341 -27.49 -28.45 -9.20
C ALA A 341 -27.98 -26.98 -9.26
N GLY A 342 -27.19 -26.06 -9.82
CA GLY A 342 -27.61 -24.66 -10.09
C GLY A 342 -28.66 -24.54 -11.21
N TRP A 343 -28.84 -25.60 -12.02
CA TRP A 343 -29.91 -25.71 -13.02
C TRP A 343 -31.24 -26.17 -12.42
N LEU A 344 -31.26 -26.85 -11.28
CA LEU A 344 -32.50 -27.34 -10.64
C LEU A 344 -33.52 -26.23 -10.32
N PRO A 345 -33.12 -25.03 -9.85
CA PRO A 345 -34.04 -23.90 -9.69
C PRO A 345 -34.64 -23.39 -11.01
N ASN A 346 -33.90 -23.46 -12.12
CA ASN A 346 -34.39 -23.08 -13.45
C ASN A 346 -35.27 -24.19 -14.07
N TYR A 347 -35.00 -25.45 -13.75
CA TYR A 347 -35.82 -26.60 -14.15
C TYR A 347 -37.15 -26.64 -13.38
N SER A 348 -37.13 -26.36 -12.08
CA SER A 348 -38.33 -26.25 -11.24
C SER A 348 -39.19 -25.05 -11.63
N LYS A 349 -38.59 -23.92 -12.04
CA LYS A 349 -39.32 -22.81 -12.68
C LYS A 349 -40.08 -23.24 -13.94
N LYS A 350 -39.49 -24.11 -14.76
CA LYS A 350 -40.13 -24.60 -16.00
C LYS A 350 -41.27 -25.58 -15.70
N TRP A 351 -41.11 -26.43 -14.68
CA TRP A 351 -42.07 -27.47 -14.30
C TRP A 351 -43.22 -26.96 -13.42
N LEU A 352 -42.99 -25.95 -12.58
CA LEU A 352 -43.97 -25.37 -11.66
C LEU A 352 -44.64 -24.09 -12.20
N SER A 353 -44.55 -23.84 -13.50
CA SER A 353 -45.10 -22.65 -14.19
C SER A 353 -46.61 -22.71 -14.46
N TYR A 354 -47.37 -23.52 -13.72
CA TYR A 354 -48.83 -23.47 -13.72
C TYR A 354 -49.32 -23.20 -12.28
N ASN A 355 -49.49 -21.91 -11.96
CA ASN A 355 -50.35 -21.36 -10.90
C ASN A 355 -49.88 -21.29 -9.44
N TYR A 356 -48.65 -21.64 -9.04
CA TYR A 356 -48.27 -21.64 -7.61
C TYR A 356 -46.81 -21.26 -7.30
N THR A 357 -46.29 -20.13 -7.77
CA THR A 357 -44.82 -19.96 -7.80
C THR A 357 -44.27 -18.54 -7.66
N HIS A 358 -44.64 -17.82 -6.59
CA HIS A 358 -43.76 -16.78 -6.05
C HIS A 358 -43.09 -17.25 -4.75
N SER A 359 -43.86 -17.70 -3.75
CA SER A 359 -43.28 -18.06 -2.44
C SER A 359 -42.33 -19.26 -2.47
N LEU A 360 -42.64 -20.32 -3.23
CA LEU A 360 -41.79 -21.51 -3.34
C LEU A 360 -40.52 -21.29 -4.17
N VAL A 361 -40.56 -20.37 -5.15
CA VAL A 361 -39.40 -19.99 -5.96
C VAL A 361 -38.44 -19.17 -5.10
N ASP A 362 -38.95 -18.25 -4.29
CA ASP A 362 -38.14 -17.48 -3.35
C ASP A 362 -37.60 -18.36 -2.20
N TYR A 363 -38.39 -19.33 -1.73
CA TYR A 363 -37.93 -20.31 -0.72
C TYR A 363 -36.85 -21.25 -1.27
N GLY A 364 -37.01 -21.72 -2.51
CA GLY A 364 -36.04 -22.59 -3.18
C GLY A 364 -34.75 -21.87 -3.55
N LYS A 365 -34.82 -20.59 -3.95
CA LYS A 365 -33.65 -19.73 -4.17
C LYS A 365 -32.82 -19.57 -2.90
N LYS A 366 -33.47 -19.32 -1.75
CA LYS A 366 -32.89 -19.15 -0.40
C LYS A 366 -32.25 -20.42 0.21
N TRP A 367 -32.53 -21.59 -0.35
CA TRP A 367 -32.01 -22.87 0.16
C TRP A 367 -30.98 -23.52 -0.77
N MET A 368 -31.03 -23.22 -2.06
CA MET A 368 -30.18 -23.86 -3.08
C MET A 368 -29.03 -22.97 -3.58
N GLY A 369 -28.76 -21.81 -2.94
CA GLY A 369 -27.70 -20.91 -3.38
C GLY A 369 -27.98 -20.28 -4.75
N GLY A 370 -29.26 -20.03 -5.06
CA GLY A 370 -29.74 -19.66 -6.40
C GLY A 370 -29.51 -18.20 -6.79
N TYR A 371 -28.67 -17.46 -6.06
CA TYR A 371 -28.36 -16.07 -6.39
C TYR A 371 -27.28 -15.98 -7.45
N ASN A 372 -27.47 -15.07 -8.40
CA ASN A 372 -26.49 -14.83 -9.44
C ASN A 372 -25.26 -14.08 -8.90
N LYS A 373 -24.24 -13.93 -9.76
CA LYS A 373 -22.98 -13.28 -9.40
C LYS A 373 -23.18 -11.83 -8.96
N ASP A 374 -24.08 -11.10 -9.60
CA ASP A 374 -24.36 -9.69 -9.30
C ASP A 374 -25.08 -9.51 -7.95
N GLU A 375 -26.01 -10.39 -7.63
CA GLU A 375 -26.71 -10.41 -6.33
C GLU A 375 -25.72 -10.71 -5.19
N LYS A 376 -24.80 -11.67 -5.38
CA LYS A 376 -23.74 -11.95 -4.41
C LYS A 376 -22.73 -10.79 -4.30
N LYS A 377 -22.37 -10.16 -5.42
CA LYS A 377 -21.52 -8.96 -5.42
C LYS A 377 -22.14 -7.84 -4.60
N ALA A 378 -23.41 -7.54 -4.89
CA ALA A 378 -24.15 -6.51 -4.19
C ALA A 378 -24.21 -6.82 -2.68
N ALA A 379 -24.49 -8.07 -2.30
CA ALA A 379 -24.50 -8.49 -0.90
C ALA A 379 -23.15 -8.30 -0.20
N VAL A 380 -22.03 -8.66 -0.83
CA VAL A 380 -20.68 -8.41 -0.30
C VAL A 380 -20.43 -6.90 -0.15
N GLU A 381 -20.77 -6.10 -1.16
CA GLU A 381 -20.61 -4.65 -1.11
C GLU A 381 -21.43 -4.03 0.04
N VAL A 382 -22.64 -4.55 0.31
CA VAL A 382 -23.45 -4.14 1.46
C VAL A 382 -22.75 -4.50 2.77
N LEU A 383 -22.30 -5.74 2.91
CA LEU A 383 -21.65 -6.21 4.13
C LEU A 383 -20.38 -5.41 4.41
N GLN A 384 -19.52 -5.24 3.42
CA GLN A 384 -18.32 -4.41 3.52
C GLN A 384 -18.66 -2.96 3.91
N SER A 385 -19.71 -2.39 3.32
CA SER A 385 -20.17 -1.03 3.66
C SER A 385 -20.71 -0.91 5.08
N PHE A 386 -21.29 -1.99 5.62
CA PHE A 386 -21.68 -2.08 7.03
C PHE A 386 -20.45 -2.19 7.94
N LEU A 387 -19.49 -3.05 7.59
CA LEU A 387 -18.29 -3.29 8.39
C LEU A 387 -17.42 -2.02 8.53
N ILE A 388 -17.36 -1.18 7.50
CA ILE A 388 -16.65 0.11 7.55
C ILE A 388 -17.46 1.26 8.17
N SER A 389 -18.74 1.04 8.49
CA SER A 389 -19.59 2.07 9.08
C SER A 389 -19.46 2.15 10.60
N ASP A 390 -20.02 3.21 11.18
CA ASP A 390 -20.07 3.42 12.63
C ASP A 390 -21.22 2.64 13.32
N VAL A 391 -22.05 1.92 12.57
CA VAL A 391 -23.15 1.13 13.14
C VAL A 391 -22.58 -0.10 13.81
N GLU A 392 -22.90 -0.34 15.10
CA GLU A 392 -22.46 -1.48 15.91
C GLU A 392 -22.62 -2.84 15.22
N LEU A 393 -21.76 -3.82 15.55
CA LEU A 393 -21.73 -5.13 14.88
C LEU A 393 -23.08 -5.89 15.01
N GLY A 394 -23.81 -5.71 16.11
CA GLY A 394 -25.15 -6.26 16.31
C GLY A 394 -26.25 -5.54 15.50
N GLY A 395 -25.95 -4.37 14.94
CA GLY A 395 -26.89 -3.51 14.20
C GLY A 395 -27.04 -3.83 12.72
N LEU A 396 -26.46 -4.93 12.21
CA LEU A 396 -26.59 -5.32 10.80
C LEU A 396 -28.06 -5.40 10.32
N PRO A 397 -29.01 -6.01 11.07
CA PRO A 397 -30.40 -6.06 10.63
C PRO A 397 -31.02 -4.68 10.44
N ASP A 398 -30.72 -3.72 11.32
CA ASP A 398 -31.27 -2.37 11.24
C ASP A 398 -30.58 -1.55 10.15
N TYR A 399 -29.28 -1.76 9.94
CA TYR A 399 -28.54 -1.19 8.80
C TYR A 399 -29.19 -1.57 7.45
N LEU A 400 -29.57 -2.86 7.29
CA LEU A 400 -30.20 -3.37 6.07
C LEU A 400 -31.58 -2.74 5.82
N LYS A 401 -32.39 -2.62 6.88
CA LYS A 401 -33.71 -1.94 6.81
C LYS A 401 -33.58 -0.49 6.38
N ILE A 402 -32.67 0.27 7.01
CA ILE A 402 -32.46 1.69 6.72
C ILE A 402 -32.03 1.92 5.27
N LYS A 403 -31.14 1.08 4.76
CA LYS A 403 -30.63 1.22 3.38
C LYS A 403 -31.61 0.72 2.31
N LYS A 404 -32.80 0.23 2.68
CA LYS A 404 -33.80 -0.38 1.78
C LYS A 404 -33.19 -1.48 0.90
N LYS A 405 -32.30 -2.28 1.49
CA LYS A 405 -31.52 -3.31 0.79
C LYS A 405 -32.08 -4.72 1.01
N GLU A 406 -33.39 -4.84 1.22
CA GLU A 406 -34.09 -6.13 1.41
C GLU A 406 -33.82 -7.11 0.26
N ALA A 407 -33.58 -6.60 -0.95
CA ALA A 407 -33.27 -7.40 -2.14
C ALA A 407 -31.97 -8.22 -2.03
N VAL A 408 -31.01 -7.83 -1.18
CA VAL A 408 -29.76 -8.58 -0.98
C VAL A 408 -29.73 -9.41 0.29
N GLU A 409 -30.74 -9.30 1.16
CA GLU A 409 -30.79 -9.98 2.46
C GLU A 409 -30.67 -11.50 2.29
N GLY A 410 -31.40 -12.05 1.32
CA GLY A 410 -31.33 -13.48 1.03
C GLY A 410 -29.96 -13.93 0.53
N ALA A 411 -29.28 -13.12 -0.30
CA ALA A 411 -27.95 -13.42 -0.80
C ALA A 411 -26.87 -13.33 0.29
N LEU A 412 -27.05 -12.41 1.24
CA LEU A 412 -26.15 -12.11 2.35
C LEU A 412 -26.11 -13.23 3.40
N PHE A 413 -27.26 -13.83 3.73
CA PHE A 413 -27.38 -14.82 4.81
C PHE A 413 -27.24 -16.28 4.35
N GLU A 414 -26.55 -16.52 3.23
CA GLU A 414 -26.35 -17.86 2.67
C GLU A 414 -24.88 -18.25 2.53
N GLY A 415 -24.62 -19.56 2.71
CA GLY A 415 -23.30 -20.16 2.54
C GLY A 415 -22.25 -19.48 3.42
N ASP A 416 -21.01 -19.39 2.92
CA ASP A 416 -19.91 -18.77 3.64
C ASP A 416 -20.16 -17.28 3.92
N LEU A 417 -20.80 -16.54 3.00
CA LEU A 417 -21.16 -15.14 3.23
C LEU A 417 -22.16 -14.98 4.39
N GLY A 418 -23.13 -15.90 4.48
CA GLY A 418 -24.06 -15.97 5.60
C GLY A 418 -23.39 -16.30 6.90
N MET A 419 -22.36 -17.14 6.89
CA MET A 419 -21.54 -17.41 8.07
C MET A 419 -20.80 -16.16 8.52
N ILE A 420 -20.19 -15.39 7.60
CA ILE A 420 -19.50 -14.12 7.91
C ILE A 420 -20.50 -13.12 8.51
N ALA A 421 -21.66 -12.94 7.86
CA ALA A 421 -22.69 -12.00 8.32
C ALA A 421 -23.27 -12.39 9.69
N SER A 422 -23.50 -13.68 9.92
CA SER A 422 -23.98 -14.19 11.22
C SER A 422 -22.94 -14.00 12.31
N GLN A 423 -21.66 -14.16 11.99
CA GLN A 423 -20.57 -14.00 12.93
C GLN A 423 -20.48 -12.56 13.48
N ALA A 424 -20.81 -11.54 12.68
CA ALA A 424 -20.94 -10.17 13.16
C ALA A 424 -21.93 -10.04 14.32
N GLY A 425 -23.10 -10.70 14.22
CA GLY A 425 -24.09 -10.73 15.29
C GLY A 425 -23.65 -11.52 16.52
N LEU A 426 -22.94 -12.64 16.32
CA LEU A 426 -22.43 -13.47 17.42
C LEU A 426 -21.33 -12.78 18.22
N ILE A 427 -20.46 -12.01 17.56
CA ILE A 427 -19.42 -11.20 18.21
C ILE A 427 -20.03 -10.10 19.08
N ALA A 428 -21.16 -9.54 18.64
CA ALA A 428 -21.86 -8.50 19.38
C ALA A 428 -22.60 -9.01 20.64
N ASP A 429 -22.73 -10.33 20.85
CA ASP A 429 -23.34 -10.93 22.04
C ASP A 429 -22.28 -11.67 22.89
N PRO A 430 -21.71 -11.01 23.92
CA PRO A 430 -20.72 -11.62 24.82
C PRO A 430 -21.21 -12.91 25.51
N ALA A 431 -22.53 -13.07 25.70
CA ALA A 431 -23.10 -14.26 26.34
C ALA A 431 -22.98 -15.52 25.46
N TYR A 432 -22.84 -15.36 24.14
CA TYR A 432 -22.68 -16.46 23.21
C TYR A 432 -21.36 -17.21 23.40
N PHE A 433 -20.25 -16.49 23.61
CA PHE A 433 -18.94 -17.12 23.83
C PHE A 433 -18.78 -17.73 25.22
N GLN A 434 -19.35 -17.12 26.26
CA GLN A 434 -19.31 -17.66 27.63
C GLN A 434 -20.02 -19.02 27.74
N LYS A 435 -21.10 -19.26 26.97
CA LYS A 435 -21.80 -20.56 26.94
C LYS A 435 -20.98 -21.66 26.28
N ARG A 436 -20.10 -21.33 25.32
CA ARG A 436 -19.29 -22.33 24.59
C ARG A 436 -18.06 -22.79 25.39
N THR A 437 -17.43 -21.89 26.12
CA THR A 437 -16.29 -22.23 27.01
C THR A 437 -16.72 -22.98 28.27
N THR A 438 -17.91 -22.67 28.81
CA THR A 438 -18.45 -23.40 29.98
C THR A 438 -19.06 -24.76 29.63
N GLY A 439 -19.68 -24.91 28.45
CA GLY A 439 -20.33 -26.16 28.05
C GLY A 439 -19.39 -27.33 27.73
N LEU A 440 -18.13 -27.08 27.34
CA LEU A 440 -17.14 -28.15 27.12
C LEU A 440 -16.40 -28.54 28.40
N LEU A 441 -16.17 -27.60 29.32
CA LEU A 441 -15.53 -27.89 30.62
C LEU A 441 -16.51 -28.52 31.63
N SER A 442 -17.82 -28.34 31.48
CA SER A 442 -18.83 -28.99 32.32
C SER A 442 -19.01 -30.50 32.03
N TYR A 443 -18.42 -31.02 30.94
CA TYR A 443 -18.41 -32.46 30.64
C TYR A 443 -17.17 -33.19 31.17
N PHE A 444 -16.18 -32.45 31.71
CA PHE A 444 -14.92 -33.01 32.22
C PHE A 444 -14.72 -32.77 33.73
N ASN A 445 -15.77 -32.38 34.46
CA ASN A 445 -15.80 -32.35 35.94
C ASN A 445 -16.96 -33.17 36.48
#